data_AF-A0A5C7DXX0-F1
#
_entry.id   AF-A0A5C7DXX0-F1
#
_cell.length_a   1.000
_cell.length_b   1.000
_cell.length_c   1.000
_cell.angle_alpha   90.00
_cell.angle_beta   90.00
_cell.angle_gamma   90.00
#
_symmetry.space_group_name_H-M   'P 1'
#
loop_
_entity.id
_entity.type
_entity.pdbx_description
1 polymer ?
#
loop_
_entity_poly.entity_id
_entity_poly.type
_entity_poly.pdbx_seq_one_letter_code
_entity_poly.pdbx_strand_id
1 'polypeptide(L)'
;MKKDVFKEQYALKRNIYYFCGTKQHIYLFFGCLIFTSDLQNFMLAYPVCFIFFYRFFFKITKEDNPYKKILLLIYWSKFLSRIKKDQA
;
A
#
# COMPACT_ATOMS: atom_id res chain seq x y z
N MET A 1 -1.06 -0.82 -22.74
CA MET A 1 -1.29 -2.00 -21.88
C MET A 1 -2.13 -1.57 -20.68
N LYS A 2 -3.41 -1.95 -20.61
CA LYS A 2 -4.26 -1.65 -19.43
C LYS A 2 -3.59 -2.34 -18.23
N LYS A 3 -3.08 -1.57 -17.26
CA LYS A 3 -2.68 -2.13 -15.97
C LYS A 3 -3.94 -2.69 -15.33
N ASP A 4 -3.97 -4.00 -15.17
CA ASP A 4 -5.12 -4.70 -14.60
C ASP A 4 -5.20 -4.36 -13.11
N VAL A 5 -6.12 -3.48 -12.75
CA VAL A 5 -6.34 -3.03 -11.37
C VAL A 5 -6.56 -4.23 -10.45
N PHE A 6 -7.24 -5.27 -10.97
CA PHE A 6 -7.43 -6.54 -10.27
C PHE A 6 -6.11 -7.22 -9.93
N LYS A 7 -5.15 -7.26 -10.87
CA LYS A 7 -3.85 -7.90 -10.66
C LYS A 7 -3.03 -7.18 -9.59
N GLU A 8 -3.10 -5.85 -9.55
CA GLU A 8 -2.43 -5.03 -8.52
C GLU A 8 -3.08 -5.20 -7.13
N GLN A 9 -4.41 -5.32 -7.06
CA GLN A 9 -5.13 -5.65 -5.82
C GLN A 9 -4.82 -7.07 -5.32
N TYR A 10 -4.74 -8.05 -6.22
CA TYR A 10 -4.34 -9.42 -5.88
C TYR A 10 -2.90 -9.47 -5.37
N ALA A 11 -1.98 -8.73 -6.00
CA ALA A 11 -0.61 -8.62 -5.53
C ALA A 11 -0.54 -7.99 -4.13
N LEU A 12 -1.34 -6.95 -3.86
CA LEU A 12 -1.44 -6.33 -2.53
C LEU A 12 -1.91 -7.34 -1.48
N LYS A 13 -3.04 -8.03 -1.74
CA LYS A 13 -3.57 -9.05 -0.82
C LYS A 13 -2.53 -10.13 -0.54
N ARG A 14 -1.91 -10.67 -1.58
CA ARG A 14 -0.86 -11.69 -1.47
C ARG A 14 0.31 -11.22 -0.60
N ASN A 15 0.77 -9.98 -0.81
CA ASN A 15 1.89 -9.43 -0.04
C ASN A 15 1.52 -9.24 1.44
N ILE A 16 0.28 -8.86 1.75
CA ILE A 16 -0.22 -8.78 3.14
C ILE A 16 -0.21 -10.17 3.78
N TYR A 17 -0.78 -11.19 3.12
CA TYR A 17 -0.77 -12.56 3.65
C TYR A 17 0.65 -13.11 3.82
N TYR A 18 1.53 -12.83 2.85
CA TYR A 18 2.94 -13.21 2.94
C TYR A 18 3.60 -12.55 4.16
N PHE A 19 3.38 -11.26 4.38
CA PHE A 19 3.92 -10.55 5.53
C PHE A 19 3.45 -11.14 6.86
N CYS A 20 2.16 -11.45 6.99
CA CYS A 20 1.61 -12.09 8.19
C CYS A 20 2.25 -13.46 8.48
N GLY A 21 2.78 -14.16 7.47
CA GLY A 21 3.50 -15.43 7.65
C GLY A 21 4.98 -15.27 7.97
N THR A 22 5.52 -14.05 7.95
CA THR A 22 6.96 -13.82 8.17
C THR A 22 7.32 -13.74 9.65
N LYS A 23 8.56 -14.13 9.99
CA LYS A 23 9.09 -14.01 11.36
C LYS A 23 9.07 -12.55 11.85
N GLN A 24 9.25 -11.60 10.95
CA GLN A 24 9.19 -10.16 11.23
C GLN A 24 7.82 -9.72 11.77
N HIS A 25 6.74 -10.24 11.21
CA HIS A 25 5.39 -9.98 11.71
C HIS A 25 5.17 -10.57 13.11
N ILE A 26 5.69 -11.77 13.35
CA ILE A 26 5.63 -12.41 14.68
C ILE A 26 6.35 -11.55 15.72
N TYR A 27 7.57 -11.07 15.42
CA TYR A 27 8.30 -10.16 16.33
C TYR A 27 7.56 -8.84 16.57
N LEU A 28 6.91 -8.29 15.55
CA LEU A 28 6.09 -7.09 15.69
C LEU A 28 4.89 -7.33 16.60
N PHE A 29 4.19 -8.46 16.43
CA PHE A 29 3.04 -8.82 17.26
C PHE A 29 3.44 -8.98 18.74
N PHE A 30 4.51 -9.73 19.01
CA PHE A 30 5.04 -9.88 20.38
C PHE A 30 5.57 -8.56 20.94
N GLY A 31 6.24 -7.75 20.14
CA GLY A 31 6.68 -6.41 20.54
C GLY A 31 5.50 -5.55 20.96
N CYS A 32 4.47 -5.44 20.13
CA CYS A 32 3.26 -4.70 20.47
C CYS A 32 2.62 -5.23 21.75
N LEU A 33 2.52 -6.55 21.94
CA LEU A 33 1.98 -7.18 23.15
C LEU A 33 2.75 -6.80 24.42
N ILE A 34 4.09 -6.76 24.37
CA ILE A 34 4.94 -6.43 25.52
C ILE A 34 4.89 -4.93 25.85
N PHE A 35 4.80 -4.07 24.83
CA PHE A 35 4.82 -2.62 25.00
C PHE A 35 3.45 -1.99 25.29
N THR A 36 2.36 -2.75 25.19
CA THR A 36 1.01 -2.25 25.49
C THR A 36 0.50 -2.83 26.80
N SER A 37 0.08 -1.97 27.72
CA SER A 37 -0.45 -2.35 29.03
C SER A 37 -1.85 -2.98 28.97
N ASP A 38 -2.66 -2.59 27.99
CA ASP A 38 -4.08 -2.90 27.92
C ASP A 38 -4.50 -3.28 26.50
N LEU A 39 -5.56 -4.09 26.39
CA LEU A 39 -6.09 -4.56 25.11
C LEU A 39 -6.50 -3.39 24.19
N GLN A 40 -7.05 -2.30 24.74
CA GLN A 40 -7.42 -1.12 23.95
C GLN A 40 -6.19 -0.47 23.31
N ASN A 41 -5.12 -0.30 24.09
CA ASN A 41 -3.87 0.27 23.59
C ASN A 41 -3.22 -0.65 22.57
N PHE A 42 -3.30 -1.97 22.75
CA PHE A 42 -2.88 -2.95 21.77
C PHE A 42 -3.65 -2.80 20.45
N MET A 43 -4.98 -2.73 20.50
CA MET A 43 -5.83 -2.61 19.31
C MET A 43 -5.59 -1.30 18.54
N LEU A 44 -5.09 -0.26 19.19
CA LEU A 44 -4.72 1.00 18.54
C LEU A 44 -3.28 1.00 18.01
N ALA A 45 -2.32 0.51 18.79
CA ALA A 45 -0.91 0.54 18.44
C ALA A 45 -0.54 -0.49 17.37
N TYR A 46 -1.08 -1.71 17.47
CA TYR A 46 -0.74 -2.82 16.59
C TYR A 46 -1.04 -2.54 15.11
N PRO A 47 -2.21 -2.03 14.70
CA PRO A 47 -2.48 -1.72 13.30
C PRO A 47 -1.55 -0.65 12.73
N VAL A 48 -1.19 0.36 13.54
CA VAL A 48 -0.28 1.45 13.13
C VAL A 48 1.12 0.88 12.91
N CYS A 49 1.63 0.11 13.87
CA CYS A 49 2.91 -0.58 13.76
C CYS A 49 2.94 -1.56 12.58
N PHE A 50 1.85 -2.30 12.37
CA PHE A 50 1.70 -3.24 11.26
C PHE A 50 1.82 -2.54 9.91
N ILE A 51 1.07 -1.45 9.69
CA ILE A 51 1.12 -0.68 8.44
C ILE A 51 2.52 -0.07 8.23
N PHE A 52 3.12 0.46 9.29
CA PHE A 52 4.45 1.04 9.24
C PHE A 52 5.49 -0.01 8.82
N PHE A 53 5.58 -1.12 9.55
CA PHE A 53 6.54 -2.19 9.24
C PHE A 53 6.28 -2.86 7.90
N TYR A 54 5.02 -3.08 7.52
CA TYR A 54 4.67 -3.60 6.21
C TYR A 54 5.24 -2.72 5.08
N ARG A 55 5.14 -1.40 5.25
CA ARG A 55 5.70 -0.43 4.31
C ARG A 55 7.22 -0.50 4.22
N PHE A 56 7.93 -0.68 5.35
CA PHE A 56 9.38 -0.85 5.36
C PHE A 56 9.82 -2.19 4.76
N PHE A 57 9.13 -3.28 5.10
CA PHE A 57 9.46 -4.64 4.66
C PHE A 57 9.44 -4.77 3.14
N PHE A 58 8.41 -4.21 2.49
CA PHE A 58 8.30 -4.23 1.02
C PHE A 58 8.92 -3.01 0.34
N LYS A 59 9.61 -2.13 1.08
CA LYS A 59 10.18 -0.86 0.57
C LYS A 59 9.19 -0.06 -0.27
N ILE A 60 7.92 -0.05 0.13
CA ILE A 60 6.85 0.59 -0.64
C ILE A 60 7.07 2.10 -0.63
N THR A 61 7.46 2.64 -1.78
CA THR A 61 7.63 4.08 -1.98
C THR A 61 6.29 4.72 -2.37
N LYS A 62 6.17 6.05 -2.26
CA LYS A 62 4.94 6.76 -2.71
C LYS A 62 4.66 6.55 -4.21
N GLU A 63 5.64 6.09 -4.99
CA GLU A 63 5.54 5.83 -6.43
C GLU A 63 4.97 4.45 -6.76
N ASP A 64 5.01 3.52 -5.80
CA ASP A 64 4.43 2.18 -5.93
C ASP A 64 2.91 2.16 -5.71
N ASN A 65 2.31 3.31 -5.40
CA ASN A 65 0.86 3.42 -5.26
C ASN A 65 0.18 3.33 -6.63
N PRO A 66 -0.50 2.21 -6.95
CA PRO A 66 -1.10 1.98 -8.25
C PRO A 66 -2.16 3.04 -8.60
N TYR A 67 -2.88 3.52 -7.59
CA TYR A 67 -3.90 4.56 -7.74
C TYR A 67 -3.31 5.89 -8.21
N LYS A 68 -2.13 6.28 -7.69
CA LYS A 68 -1.48 7.53 -8.07
C LYS A 68 -1.00 7.50 -9.53
N LYS A 69 -0.48 6.34 -9.96
CA LYS A 69 -0.01 6.12 -11.35
C LYS A 69 -1.17 6.13 -12.35
N ILE A 70 -2.30 5.52 -11.99
CA ILE A 70 -3.54 5.55 -12.78
C ILE A 70 -4.08 6.97 -12.91
N LEU A 71 -4.13 7.72 -11.81
CA LEU A 71 -4.65 9.10 -11.79
C LEU A 71 -3.78 10.03 -12.65
N LEU A 72 -2.46 9.88 -12.59
CA LEU A 72 -1.52 10.61 -13.44
C LEU A 72 -1.72 10.28 -14.93
N LEU A 73 -1.90 9.00 -15.28
CA LEU A 73 -2.18 8.55 -16.64
C LEU A 73 -3.49 9.11 -17.19
N ILE A 74 -4.55 9.14 -16.38
CA ILE A 74 -5.84 9.74 -16.73
C ILE A 74 -5.68 11.24 -16.96
N TYR A 75 -4.92 11.92 -16.10
CA TYR A 75 -4.66 13.35 -16.21
C TYR A 75 -3.90 13.70 -17.49
N TRP A 76 -2.80 12.99 -17.79
CA TRP A 76 -2.01 13.17 -19.01
C TRP A 76 -2.81 12.84 -20.29
N SER A 77 -3.65 11.80 -20.25
CA SER A 77 -4.56 11.47 -21.36
C SER A 77 -5.54 12.61 -21.67
N LYS A 78 -6.15 13.20 -20.63
CA LYS A 78 -7.04 14.37 -20.77
C LYS A 78 -6.30 15.62 -21.23
N PHE A 79 -5.06 15.80 -20.81
CA PHE A 79 -4.23 16.94 -21.21
C PHE A 79 -3.87 16.87 -22.70
N LEU A 80 -3.39 15.72 -23.17
CA LEU A 80 -3.05 15.50 -24.58
C LEU A 80 -4.27 15.58 -25.50
N SER A 81 -5.44 15.10 -25.07
CA SER A 81 -6.66 15.20 -25.87
C SER A 81 -7.17 16.63 -26.01
N ARG A 82 -6.93 17.49 -25.01
CA ARG A 82 -7.20 18.94 -25.10
C ARG A 82 -6.24 19.63 -26.07
N ILE A 83 -4.93 19.39 -25.95
CA ILE A 83 -3.93 19.94 -26.88
C ILE A 83 -4.26 19.57 -28.33
N LYS A 84 -4.64 18.32 -28.58
CA LYS A 84 -5.00 17.86 -29.93
C LYS A 84 -6.28 18.51 -30.46
N LYS A 85 -7.20 18.92 -29.58
CA LYS A 85 -8.41 19.66 -29.93
C LYS A 85 -8.15 21.14 -30.20
N ASP A 86 -7.18 21.74 -29.51
CA ASP A 86 -6.80 23.14 -29.69
C ASP A 86 -5.88 23.36 -30.92
N GLN A 87 -5.36 22.29 -31.51
CA GLN A 87 -4.55 22.31 -32.75
C GLN A 87 -5.33 21.88 -34.01
N ALA A 88 -6.65 21.64 -33.91
CA ALA A 88 -7.55 21.30 -35.02
C ALA A 88 -8.58 22.41 -35.22
#